data_AF-A0A329VQ60-F1
#
_entry.id   AF-A0A329VQ60-F1
#
_cell.length_a   1.000
_cell.length_b   1.000
_cell.length_c   1.000
_cell.angle_alpha   90.00
_cell.angle_beta   90.00
_cell.angle_gamma   90.00
#
_symmetry.space_group_name_H-M   'P 1'
#
loop_
_entity.id
_entity.type
_entity.pdbx_description
1 polymer ?
#
loop_
_entity_poly.entity_id
_entity_poly.type
_entity_poly.pdbx_seq_one_letter_code
_entity_poly.pdbx_strand_id
1 'polypeptide(L)'
;MDGFVNLALAITFLFIYFAPTYVASRRMHKHIYFVAFVNIIVGWTIIGWLGCMAWALTKQEIDSVITENEDSLRDCPYCAELVKKKAKICKHCQRDI
;
A
#
# COMPACT_ATOMS: atom_id res chain seq x y z
N MET A 1 -4.28 46.34 -8.36
CA MET A 1 -5.11 45.20 -8.82
C MET A 1 -4.25 43.98 -9.11
N ASP A 2 -3.02 44.16 -9.55
CA ASP A 2 -2.11 43.08 -9.97
C ASP A 2 -1.68 42.13 -8.85
N GLY A 3 -1.48 42.65 -7.63
CA GLY A 3 -1.12 41.83 -6.47
C GLY A 3 -2.18 40.80 -6.06
N PHE A 4 -3.47 41.19 -6.14
CA PHE A 4 -4.58 40.29 -5.84
C PHE A 4 -4.72 39.19 -6.91
N VAL A 5 -4.58 39.56 -8.19
CA VAL A 5 -4.62 38.62 -9.32
C VAL A 5 -3.48 37.61 -9.24
N ASN A 6 -2.26 38.05 -8.92
CA ASN A 6 -1.11 37.17 -8.73
C ASN A 6 -1.29 36.22 -7.55
N LEU A 7 -1.84 36.70 -6.43
CA LEU A 7 -2.14 35.86 -5.27
C LEU A 7 -3.18 34.78 -5.61
N ALA A 8 -4.26 35.17 -6.31
CA ALA A 8 -5.29 34.23 -6.74
C ALA A 8 -4.73 33.14 -7.66
N LEU A 9 -3.92 33.52 -8.66
CA LEU A 9 -3.25 32.57 -9.55
C LEU A 9 -2.33 31.61 -8.82
N ALA A 10 -1.50 32.10 -7.89
CA ALA A 10 -0.59 31.26 -7.12
C ALA A 10 -1.34 30.20 -6.29
N ILE A 11 -2.45 30.60 -5.67
CA ILE A 11 -3.31 29.69 -4.91
C ILE A 11 -3.91 28.61 -5.83
N THR A 12 -4.42 29.00 -7.00
CA THR A 12 -4.97 28.04 -7.97
C THR A 12 -3.93 27.02 -8.43
N PHE A 13 -2.72 27.46 -8.76
CA PHE A 13 -1.63 26.55 -9.16
C PHE A 13 -1.23 25.59 -8.02
N LEU A 14 -1.22 26.07 -6.78
CA LEU A 14 -0.93 25.24 -5.61
C LEU A 14 -1.94 24.09 -5.48
N PHE A 15 -3.24 24.37 -5.64
CA PHE A 15 -4.26 23.32 -5.59
C PHE A 15 -4.10 22.27 -6.69
N ILE A 16 -3.75 22.68 -7.92
CA ILE A 16 -3.51 21.77 -9.05
C ILE A 16 -2.27 20.90 -8.80
N TYR A 17 -1.21 21.49 -8.24
CA TYR A 17 0.03 20.76 -7.92
C TYR A 17 -0.20 19.63 -6.92
N PHE A 18 -1.07 19.84 -5.94
CA PHE A 18 -1.41 18.84 -4.92
C PHE A 18 -2.54 17.89 -5.33
N ALA A 19 -3.10 18.04 -6.53
CA ALA A 19 -4.19 17.17 -7.02
C ALA A 19 -3.84 15.67 -7.00
N PRO A 20 -2.65 15.20 -7.45
CA PRO A 20 -2.29 13.78 -7.42
C PRO A 20 -2.26 13.21 -6.00
N THR A 21 -1.69 13.97 -5.06
CA THR A 21 -1.64 13.61 -3.63
C THR A 21 -3.04 13.57 -3.01
N TYR A 22 -3.92 14.52 -3.38
CA TYR A 22 -5.31 14.53 -2.92
C TYR A 22 -6.10 13.31 -3.44
N VAL A 23 -5.94 12.96 -4.72
CA VAL A 23 -6.56 11.77 -5.33
C VAL A 23 -6.08 10.49 -4.64
N ALA A 24 -4.77 10.38 -4.38
CA ALA A 24 -4.19 9.25 -3.64
C ALA A 24 -4.75 9.15 -2.20
N SER A 25 -4.96 10.29 -1.54
CA SER A 25 -5.55 10.37 -0.19
C SER A 25 -6.99 9.88 -0.17
N ARG A 26 -7.82 10.31 -1.12
CA ARG A 26 -9.23 9.92 -1.23
C ARG A 26 -9.40 8.42 -1.52
N ARG A 27 -8.41 7.77 -2.13
CA ARG A 27 -8.43 6.34 -2.44
C ARG A 27 -7.83 5.44 -1.35
N MET A 28 -7.45 6.00 -0.20
CA MET A 28 -6.89 5.25 0.93
C MET A 28 -5.69 4.35 0.52
N HIS A 29 -4.82 4.88 -0.33
CA HIS A 29 -3.59 4.17 -0.68
C HIS A 29 -2.73 3.97 0.58
N LYS A 30 -2.41 2.70 0.89
CA LYS A 30 -1.54 2.30 2.01
C LYS A 30 -0.18 3.01 1.99
N HIS A 31 0.29 3.39 0.80
CA HIS A 31 1.55 4.10 0.59
C HIS A 31 1.36 5.54 0.07
N ILE A 32 0.35 6.24 0.58
CA ILE A 32 0.12 7.67 0.29
C ILE A 32 1.38 8.52 0.48
N TYR A 33 2.18 8.23 1.50
CA TYR A 33 3.43 8.94 1.79
C TYR A 33 4.43 8.86 0.63
N PHE A 34 4.46 7.73 -0.09
CA PHE A 34 5.36 7.56 -1.24
C PHE A 34 4.89 8.40 -2.43
N VAL A 35 3.58 8.38 -2.73
CA VAL A 35 2.99 9.21 -3.78
C VAL A 35 3.20 10.70 -3.48
N ALA A 36 3.01 11.12 -2.22
CA ALA A 36 3.26 12.50 -1.79
C ALA A 36 4.74 12.91 -1.94
N PHE A 37 5.66 12.03 -1.56
CA PHE A 37 7.11 12.27 -1.67
C PHE A 37 7.55 12.43 -3.14
N VAL A 38 7.12 11.50 -4.01
CA VAL A 38 7.43 11.59 -5.45
C VAL A 38 6.78 12.82 -6.09
N ASN A 39 5.55 13.18 -5.68
CA ASN A 39 4.89 14.41 -6.15
C ASN A 39 5.67 15.67 -5.77
N ILE A 40 6.33 15.71 -4.60
CA ILE A 40 7.14 16.87 -4.20
C ILE A 40 8.44 16.95 -5.02
N ILE A 41 9.11 15.81 -5.25
CA ILE A 41 10.42 15.79 -5.93
C ILE A 41 10.29 15.93 -7.45
N VAL A 42 9.25 15.35 -8.06
CA VAL A 42 9.12 15.21 -9.52
C VAL A 42 7.89 15.95 -10.06
N GLY A 43 7.00 16.47 -9.21
CA GLY A 43 5.78 17.16 -9.62
C GLY A 43 6.01 18.52 -10.29
N TRP A 44 7.22 19.09 -10.19
CA TRP A 44 7.64 20.25 -10.98
C TRP A 44 7.83 19.90 -12.47
N THR A 45 7.87 18.62 -12.81
CA THR A 45 7.88 18.14 -14.20
C THR A 45 6.49 17.64 -14.58
N ILE A 46 6.02 18.00 -15.79
CA ILE A 46 4.72 17.55 -16.31
C ILE A 46 4.65 16.01 -16.35
N ILE A 47 5.76 15.36 -16.71
CA ILE A 47 5.87 13.90 -16.78
C ILE A 47 5.76 13.27 -15.38
N GLY A 48 6.44 13.82 -14.38
CA GLY A 48 6.37 13.34 -13.00
C GLY A 48 4.99 13.52 -12.39
N TRP A 49 4.33 14.65 -12.65
CA TRP A 49 2.96 14.89 -12.20
C TRP A 49 1.97 13.88 -12.79
N LEU A 50 2.06 13.60 -14.10
CA LEU A 50 1.24 12.57 -14.76
C LEU A 50 1.54 11.16 -14.25
N GLY A 51 2.81 10.84 -13.99
CA GLY A 51 3.21 9.57 -13.40
C GLY A 51 2.62 9.36 -12.00
N CYS A 52 2.70 10.38 -11.14
CA CYS A 52 2.07 10.37 -9.82
C CYS A 52 0.55 10.23 -9.91
N MET A 53 -0.10 10.91 -10.87
CA MET A 53 -1.53 10.79 -11.10
C MET A 53 -1.92 9.37 -11.54
N ALA A 54 -1.18 8.79 -12.50
CA ALA A 54 -1.42 7.43 -12.97
C ALA A 54 -1.25 6.41 -11.83
N TRP A 55 -0.22 6.60 -10.99
CA TRP A 55 -0.01 5.74 -9.82
C TRP A 55 -1.10 5.92 -8.76
N ALA A 56 -1.54 7.16 -8.49
CA ALA A 56 -2.65 7.45 -7.58
C ALA A 56 -3.99 6.86 -8.04
N LEU A 57 -4.11 6.50 -9.33
CA LEU A 57 -5.30 5.84 -9.90
C LEU A 57 -5.16 4.32 -10.00
N THR A 58 -3.94 3.79 -9.86
CA THR A 58 -3.66 2.35 -9.98
C THR A 58 -4.31 1.61 -8.80
N LYS A 59 -4.95 0.47 -9.06
CA LYS A 59 -5.54 -0.33 -7.99
C LYS A 59 -4.39 -0.92 -7.16
N GLN A 60 -4.39 -0.66 -5.85
CA GLN A 60 -3.44 -1.34 -4.96
C GLN A 60 -3.85 -2.82 -4.90
N GLU A 61 -3.16 -3.64 -5.67
CA GLU A 61 -3.01 -5.04 -5.35
C GLU A 61 -2.14 -5.05 -4.10
N ILE A 62 -2.80 -5.03 -2.94
CA ILE A 62 -2.12 -5.33 -1.70
C ILE A 62 -1.60 -6.75 -1.92
N ASP A 63 -0.30 -6.87 -2.14
CA ASP A 63 0.39 -8.15 -2.02
C ASP A 63 -0.05 -8.72 -0.68
N SER A 64 -0.95 -9.69 -0.74
CA SER A 64 -1.40 -10.53 0.36
C SER A 64 -0.29 -11.49 0.78
N VAL A 65 0.97 -11.06 0.61
CA VAL A 65 2.17 -11.78 0.97
C VAL A 65 2.62 -11.20 2.31
N ILE A 66 2.65 -12.08 3.31
CA ILE A 66 2.84 -11.82 4.75
C ILE A 66 1.54 -11.46 5.51
N THR A 67 0.50 -12.25 5.29
CA THR A 67 0.07 -13.15 6.38
C THR A 67 -0.12 -14.51 5.76
N GLU A 68 0.96 -15.27 5.69
CA GLU A 68 0.79 -16.72 5.72
C GLU A 68 -0.02 -17.04 6.99
N ASN A 69 -1.29 -17.34 6.80
CA ASN A 69 -1.95 -18.35 7.61
C ASN A 69 -1.29 -19.72 7.29
N GLU A 70 0.03 -19.80 7.51
CA GLU A 70 0.81 -21.03 7.61
C GLU A 70 0.54 -21.74 8.95
N ASP A 71 -0.36 -21.19 9.77
CA ASP A 71 -0.94 -21.86 10.92
C ASP A 71 -2.24 -22.57 10.58
N SER A 72 -2.38 -23.07 9.34
CA SER A 72 -3.41 -24.07 9.09
C SER A 72 -3.05 -25.34 9.85
N LEU A 73 -3.77 -25.57 10.93
CA LEU A 73 -3.67 -26.77 11.77
C LEU A 73 -4.22 -27.97 10.98
N ARG A 74 -3.59 -29.13 11.14
CA ARG A 74 -4.09 -30.45 10.71
C ARG A 74 -4.08 -31.39 11.90
N ASP A 75 -4.97 -32.37 11.91
CA ASP A 75 -4.93 -33.43 12.92
C ASP A 75 -3.75 -34.39 12.65
N CYS A 76 -3.05 -34.78 13.70
CA CYS A 76 -2.06 -35.84 13.65
C CYS A 76 -2.75 -37.20 13.41
N PRO A 77 -2.39 -37.98 12.38
CA PRO A 77 -3.07 -39.24 12.05
C PRO A 77 -2.93 -40.33 13.13
N TYR A 78 -2.03 -40.13 14.10
CA TYR A 78 -1.76 -41.14 15.13
C TYR A 78 -2.31 -40.81 16.51
N CYS A 79 -2.55 -39.54 16.84
CA CYS A 79 -3.04 -39.14 18.17
C CYS A 79 -4.17 -38.10 18.11
N ALA A 80 -4.60 -37.70 16.91
CA ALA A 80 -5.68 -36.73 16.67
C ALA A 80 -5.47 -35.34 17.29
N GLU A 81 -4.23 -35.00 17.68
CA GLU A 81 -3.88 -33.66 18.17
C GLU A 81 -3.78 -32.67 17.01
N LEU A 82 -4.17 -31.42 17.23
CA LEU A 82 -4.00 -30.33 16.27
C LEU A 82 -2.53 -29.90 16.17
N VAL A 83 -1.93 -30.07 14.99
CA VAL A 83 -0.53 -29.73 14.72
C VAL A 83 -0.40 -28.81 13.50
N LYS A 84 0.54 -27.88 13.53
CA LYS A 84 0.86 -27.02 12.38
C LYS A 84 1.22 -27.87 11.17
N LYS A 85 0.71 -27.55 9.99
CA LYS A 85 1.03 -28.28 8.74
C LYS A 85 2.54 -28.39 8.47
N LYS A 86 3.34 -27.40 8.84
CA LYS A 86 4.81 -27.42 8.69
C LYS A 86 5.57 -28.26 9.71
N ALA A 87 4.90 -28.76 10.75
CA ALA A 87 5.55 -29.62 11.71
C ALA A 87 5.89 -30.95 11.06
N LYS A 88 7.17 -31.34 11.13
CA LYS A 88 7.66 -32.67 10.74
C LYS A 88 7.45 -33.71 11.83
N ILE A 89 7.30 -33.28 13.08
CA ILE A 89 7.16 -34.14 14.27
C ILE A 89 6.05 -33.59 15.16
N CYS A 90 5.15 -34.44 15.62
CA CYS A 90 4.09 -34.09 16.55
C CYS A 90 4.64 -33.94 17.98
N LYS A 91 4.38 -32.80 18.66
CA LYS A 91 4.84 -32.57 20.04
C LYS A 91 4.25 -33.55 21.08
N HIS A 92 3.06 -34.08 20.83
CA HIS A 92 2.32 -34.91 21.78
C HIS A 92 2.74 -36.39 21.69
N CYS A 93 2.78 -36.95 20.47
CA CYS A 93 3.15 -38.36 20.27
C CYS A 93 4.57 -38.59 19.76
N GLN A 94 5.33 -37.52 19.45
CA GLN A 94 6.74 -37.55 19.00
C GLN A 94 6.99 -38.39 17.72
N ARG A 95 5.93 -38.73 16.96
CA ARG A 95 6.03 -39.34 15.63
C ARG A 95 6.16 -38.29 14.53
N ASP A 96 6.76 -38.69 13.42
CA ASP A 96 6.82 -37.92 12.19
C ASP A 96 5.43 -37.84 11.52
N ILE A 97 5.06 -36.67 10.99
CA ILE A 97 3.73 -36.39 10.40
C ILE A 97 3.79 -35.60 9.10
#